data_AF-A0A3G6J5K1-F1
#
_entry.id   AF-A0A3G6J5K1-F1
#
_cell.length_a   1.000
_cell.length_b   1.000
_cell.length_c   1.000
_cell.angle_alpha   90.00
_cell.angle_beta   90.00
_cell.angle_gamma   90.00
#
_symmetry.space_group_name_H-M   'P 1'
#
loop_
_entity.id
_entity.type
_entity.pdbx_description
1 polymer ?
#
loop_
_entity_poly.entity_id
_entity_poly.type
_entity_poly.pdbx_seq_one_letter_code
_entity_poly.pdbx_strand_id
1 'polypeptide(L)'
;MNHSHSTPPATNPVAGDPVTGRPAPRAGISARRVVLRGSVPIDGIDYVAAAAGDSPYAPGTVLTPGTLLAKPQPAWMFPPLSPEPDIPLNYTVIARHRRFMVVDKPHFLPTSSNGRLVRNTVQTRLRVAEDNPNIVPLHRLDRLTAGLVMCSTDPATRRDYHELFARRAVTKTYQARLVRPLPQLDTTFTELVLPMVKQPGSRQVTVQDTAQATLTTTRLRLISRDDPTLVEMQPVTGFTHQLRVVCHHLGAPIIGDDTYPIDKGLNLADFTHPLQLLAATMAFTDPLDGHKYCFATLQSLQSAAS
;
A
#
# COMPACT_ATOMS: atom_id res chain seq x y z
N MET A 1 -23.00 45.37 -0.99
CA MET A 1 -22.91 44.93 -2.41
C MET A 1 -22.35 43.52 -2.39
N ASN A 2 -23.12 42.57 -2.94
CA ASN A 2 -22.95 41.13 -2.77
C ASN A 2 -21.64 40.62 -3.38
N HIS A 3 -20.82 39.93 -2.58
CA HIS A 3 -19.80 39.04 -3.08
C HIS A 3 -20.45 37.71 -3.48
N SER A 4 -20.66 37.55 -4.79
CA SER A 4 -21.05 36.30 -5.42
C SER A 4 -19.94 35.25 -5.25
N HIS A 5 -20.14 34.30 -4.34
CA HIS A 5 -19.35 33.07 -4.31
C HIS A 5 -19.68 32.20 -5.52
N SER A 6 -18.78 32.21 -6.50
CA SER A 6 -18.76 31.25 -7.60
C SER A 6 -18.51 29.84 -7.02
N THR A 7 -19.54 29.01 -7.03
CA THR A 7 -19.43 27.57 -6.78
C THR A 7 -18.56 26.94 -7.87
N PRO A 8 -17.52 26.15 -7.54
CA PRO A 8 -16.77 25.43 -8.56
C PRO A 8 -17.70 24.45 -9.30
N PRO A 9 -17.50 24.22 -10.61
CA PRO A 9 -18.36 23.34 -11.38
C PRO A 9 -18.32 21.91 -10.81
N ALA A 10 -19.50 21.31 -10.66
CA ALA A 10 -19.62 19.90 -10.33
C ALA A 10 -18.87 19.07 -11.38
N THR A 11 -17.80 18.39 -10.96
CA THR A 11 -17.18 17.36 -11.77
C THR A 11 -18.23 16.29 -12.05
N ASN A 12 -18.48 16.02 -13.33
CA ASN A 12 -19.39 14.95 -13.75
C ASN A 12 -19.01 13.64 -13.04
N PRO A 13 -19.93 12.96 -12.34
CA PRO A 13 -19.60 11.68 -11.72
C PRO A 13 -19.26 10.69 -12.82
N VAL A 14 -18.00 10.24 -12.86
CA VAL A 14 -17.60 9.10 -13.68
C VAL A 14 -18.54 7.94 -13.33
N ALA A 15 -19.27 7.43 -14.32
CA ALA A 15 -20.20 6.33 -14.12
C ALA A 15 -19.45 5.13 -13.50
N GLY A 16 -20.07 4.47 -12.52
CA GLY A 16 -19.50 3.29 -11.87
C GLY A 16 -19.30 2.11 -12.83
N ASP A 17 -18.75 1.02 -12.33
CA ASP A 17 -18.61 -0.22 -13.10
C ASP A 17 -20.00 -0.84 -13.36
N PRO A 18 -20.46 -0.91 -14.62
CA PRO A 18 -21.80 -1.40 -14.95
C PRO A 18 -21.96 -2.90 -14.72
N VAL A 19 -20.87 -3.67 -14.71
CA VAL A 19 -20.91 -5.12 -14.51
C VAL A 19 -21.08 -5.45 -13.03
N THR A 20 -20.32 -4.76 -12.17
CA THR A 20 -20.35 -5.04 -10.72
C THR A 20 -21.32 -4.15 -9.95
N GLY A 21 -21.83 -3.10 -10.59
CA GLY A 21 -22.60 -2.04 -9.94
C GLY A 21 -21.77 -1.17 -9.00
N ARG A 22 -20.43 -1.28 -9.03
CA ARG A 22 -19.55 -0.59 -8.10
C ARG A 22 -19.46 0.89 -8.45
N PRO A 23 -19.83 1.80 -7.54
CA PRO A 23 -19.68 3.23 -7.78
C PRO A 23 -18.23 3.63 -8.01
N ALA A 24 -18.01 4.64 -8.86
CA ALA A 24 -16.70 5.26 -8.99
C ALA A 24 -16.23 5.83 -7.64
N PRO A 25 -14.93 5.78 -7.34
CA PRO A 25 -14.36 6.40 -6.14
C PRO A 25 -14.80 7.87 -5.96
N ARG A 26 -15.24 8.23 -4.74
CA ARG A 26 -15.54 9.62 -4.36
C ARG A 26 -14.31 10.22 -3.68
N ALA A 27 -13.77 11.32 -4.21
CA ALA A 27 -12.52 11.93 -3.73
C ALA A 27 -11.35 10.91 -3.59
N GLY A 28 -11.23 10.01 -4.57
CA GLY A 28 -10.21 8.93 -4.60
C GLY A 28 -10.49 7.73 -3.67
N ILE A 29 -11.54 7.79 -2.85
CA ILE A 29 -11.91 6.74 -1.89
C ILE A 29 -12.84 5.74 -2.54
N SER A 30 -12.57 4.45 -2.36
CA SER A 30 -13.41 3.37 -2.90
C SER A 30 -14.59 3.03 -2.00
N ALA A 31 -15.74 2.72 -2.61
CA ALA A 31 -16.86 2.10 -1.91
C ALA A 31 -16.48 0.72 -1.36
N ARG A 32 -17.09 0.34 -0.23
CA ARG A 32 -16.97 -0.97 0.42
C ARG A 32 -18.18 -1.82 0.08
N ARG A 33 -17.94 -3.11 -0.18
CA ARG A 33 -19.02 -4.08 -0.36
C ARG A 33 -19.51 -4.54 1.02
N VAL A 34 -20.81 -4.53 1.21
CA VAL A 34 -21.51 -5.00 2.40
C VAL A 34 -22.65 -5.93 2.00
N VAL A 35 -23.21 -6.64 2.96
CA VAL A 35 -24.43 -7.45 2.77
C VAL A 35 -25.48 -6.95 3.74
N LEU A 36 -26.54 -6.35 3.19
CA LEU A 36 -27.69 -5.84 3.94
C LEU A 36 -28.64 -6.98 4.28
N ARG A 37 -29.29 -6.93 5.44
CA ARG A 37 -30.22 -7.97 5.91
C ARG A 37 -31.43 -7.31 6.56
N GLY A 38 -32.63 -7.84 6.31
CA GLY A 38 -33.88 -7.36 6.89
C GLY A 38 -34.41 -6.10 6.20
N SER A 39 -33.65 -4.99 6.26
CA SER A 39 -33.99 -3.75 5.57
C SER A 39 -32.75 -2.97 5.13
N VAL A 40 -32.95 -2.01 4.24
CA VAL A 40 -31.96 -0.98 3.93
C VAL A 40 -31.88 -0.01 5.12
N PRO A 41 -30.69 0.23 5.72
CA PRO A 41 -30.56 1.15 6.85
C PRO A 41 -31.05 2.57 6.56
N ILE A 42 -31.55 3.24 7.60
CA ILE A 42 -31.96 4.66 7.57
C ILE A 42 -30.94 5.47 8.39
N ASP A 43 -29.72 5.56 7.88
CA ASP A 43 -28.56 6.17 8.55
C ASP A 43 -27.92 7.31 7.74
N GLY A 44 -28.55 7.71 6.64
CA GLY A 44 -28.06 8.76 5.74
C GLY A 44 -26.93 8.29 4.82
N ILE A 45 -26.65 6.99 4.74
CA ILE A 45 -25.66 6.42 3.80
C ILE A 45 -26.37 5.92 2.55
N ASP A 46 -25.85 6.30 1.38
CA ASP A 46 -26.28 5.70 0.11
C ASP A 46 -25.82 4.24 0.03
N TYR A 47 -26.77 3.32 -0.13
CA TYR A 47 -26.49 1.93 -0.47
C TYR A 47 -26.80 1.68 -1.94
N VAL A 48 -25.82 1.18 -2.69
CA VAL A 48 -25.96 0.91 -4.12
C VAL A 48 -25.92 -0.60 -4.36
N ALA A 49 -26.91 -1.17 -5.03
CA ALA A 49 -26.98 -2.60 -5.30
C ALA A 49 -25.70 -3.10 -5.99
N ALA A 50 -25.07 -4.11 -5.41
CA ALA A 50 -23.94 -4.80 -6.02
C ALA A 50 -24.45 -5.96 -6.89
N ALA A 51 -23.67 -6.33 -7.90
CA ALA A 51 -23.99 -7.50 -8.70
C ALA A 51 -24.07 -8.78 -7.85
N ALA A 52 -25.21 -9.47 -7.96
CA ALA A 52 -25.47 -10.78 -7.41
C ALA A 52 -26.53 -11.46 -8.27
N GLY A 53 -26.29 -12.72 -8.66
CA GLY A 53 -27.08 -13.41 -9.69
C GLY A 53 -28.56 -13.59 -9.35
N ASP A 54 -28.90 -13.50 -8.08
CA ASP A 54 -30.26 -13.63 -7.58
C ASP A 54 -30.85 -12.30 -7.07
N SER A 55 -30.13 -11.18 -7.13
CA SER A 55 -30.62 -9.91 -6.61
C SER A 55 -31.82 -9.39 -7.41
N PRO A 56 -32.89 -8.90 -6.75
CA PRO A 56 -34.00 -8.23 -7.43
C PRO A 56 -33.66 -6.81 -7.90
N TYR A 57 -32.46 -6.30 -7.58
CA TYR A 57 -32.02 -4.96 -7.94
C TYR A 57 -30.93 -5.03 -9.02
N ALA A 58 -31.08 -4.22 -10.07
CA ALA A 58 -30.04 -4.09 -11.07
C ALA A 58 -28.75 -3.53 -10.44
N PRO A 59 -27.55 -4.05 -10.80
CA PRO A 59 -26.29 -3.51 -10.29
C PRO A 59 -26.19 -2.00 -10.53
N GLY A 60 -25.79 -1.24 -9.50
CA GLY A 60 -25.68 0.22 -9.58
C GLY A 60 -26.95 0.98 -9.15
N THR A 61 -28.05 0.28 -8.86
CA THR A 61 -29.29 0.90 -8.36
C THR A 61 -29.10 1.42 -6.94
N VAL A 62 -29.43 2.70 -6.67
CA VAL A 62 -29.49 3.22 -5.31
C VAL A 62 -30.71 2.62 -4.60
N LEU A 63 -30.48 1.96 -3.47
CA LEU A 63 -31.50 1.32 -2.66
C LEU A 63 -32.15 2.36 -1.73
N THR A 64 -33.48 2.42 -1.75
CA THR A 64 -34.23 3.36 -0.91
C THR A 64 -34.13 2.97 0.57
N PRO A 65 -33.73 3.88 1.48
CA PRO A 65 -33.71 3.63 2.91
C PRO A 65 -35.05 3.10 3.45
N GLY A 66 -35.00 2.14 4.38
CA GLY A 66 -36.19 1.52 4.98
C GLY A 66 -36.83 0.40 4.14
N THR A 67 -36.39 0.18 2.89
CA THR A 67 -36.92 -0.91 2.06
C THR A 67 -36.67 -2.27 2.71
N LEU A 68 -37.71 -3.09 2.86
CA LEU A 68 -37.60 -4.45 3.35
C LEU A 68 -36.90 -5.35 2.33
N LEU A 69 -35.95 -6.14 2.81
CA LEU A 69 -35.14 -7.04 2.00
C LEU A 69 -35.59 -8.47 2.27
N ALA A 70 -36.22 -9.10 1.29
CA ALA A 70 -36.67 -10.49 1.37
C ALA A 70 -35.52 -11.49 1.59
N LYS A 71 -34.29 -11.10 1.21
CA LYS A 71 -33.06 -11.89 1.37
C LYS A 71 -31.84 -11.00 1.56
N PRO A 72 -30.70 -11.55 2.00
CA PRO A 72 -29.47 -10.80 2.11
C PRO A 72 -29.08 -10.15 0.78
N GLN A 73 -28.88 -8.83 0.78
CA GLN A 73 -28.64 -8.06 -0.44
C GLN A 73 -27.22 -7.49 -0.42
N PRO A 74 -26.33 -7.94 -1.34
CA PRO A 74 -25.04 -7.30 -1.54
C PRO A 74 -25.22 -5.86 -2.02
N ALA A 75 -24.52 -4.92 -1.38
CA ALA A 75 -24.54 -3.51 -1.72
C ALA A 75 -23.14 -2.90 -1.60
N TRP A 76 -22.95 -1.76 -2.24
CA TRP A 76 -21.80 -0.88 -2.10
C TRP A 76 -22.22 0.31 -1.25
N MET A 77 -21.34 0.73 -0.34
CA MET A 77 -21.52 1.96 0.44
C MET A 77 -20.19 2.69 0.61
N PHE A 78 -20.24 4.00 0.75
CA PHE A 78 -19.10 4.78 1.22
C PHE A 78 -19.17 4.88 2.74
N PRO A 79 -18.20 4.33 3.48
CA PRO A 79 -18.21 4.46 4.93
C PRO A 79 -18.10 5.93 5.35
N PRO A 80 -18.78 6.33 6.44
CA PRO A 80 -18.54 7.64 7.03
C PRO A 80 -17.05 7.71 7.39
N LEU A 81 -16.42 8.80 7.01
CA LEU A 81 -14.98 8.98 7.17
C LEU A 81 -14.73 9.75 8.46
N SER A 82 -14.04 9.11 9.40
CA SER A 82 -13.49 9.82 10.56
C SER A 82 -12.51 10.93 10.11
N PRO A 83 -12.33 11.97 10.92
CA PRO A 83 -11.19 12.87 10.75
C PRO A 83 -9.88 12.08 10.73
N GLU A 84 -9.01 12.38 9.78
CA GLU A 84 -7.67 11.79 9.72
C GLU A 84 -6.65 12.81 10.25
N PRO A 85 -5.59 12.38 10.95
CA PRO A 85 -4.47 13.27 11.20
C PRO A 85 -3.89 13.72 9.86
N ASP A 86 -3.45 14.98 9.83
CA ASP A 86 -2.76 15.48 8.65
C ASP A 86 -1.43 14.74 8.45
N ILE A 87 -1.09 14.47 7.19
CA ILE A 87 0.19 13.88 6.80
C ILE A 87 0.81 14.86 5.81
N PRO A 88 1.70 15.76 6.25
CA PRO A 88 2.22 16.85 5.42
C PRO A 88 3.26 16.38 4.38
N LEU A 89 3.47 15.07 4.25
CA LEU A 89 4.42 14.44 3.33
C LEU A 89 3.68 13.97 2.09
N ASN A 90 4.24 14.20 0.89
CA ASN A 90 3.65 13.75 -0.36
C ASN A 90 4.62 12.92 -1.20
N TYR A 91 4.08 12.11 -2.11
CA TYR A 91 4.88 11.32 -3.05
C TYR A 91 5.38 12.18 -4.22
N THR A 92 6.40 11.68 -4.90
CA THR A 92 6.87 12.21 -6.19
C THR A 92 6.55 11.21 -7.29
N VAL A 93 6.09 11.66 -8.46
CA VAL A 93 5.91 10.76 -9.61
C VAL A 93 7.25 10.62 -10.34
N ILE A 94 7.78 9.39 -10.41
CA ILE A 94 9.04 9.05 -11.10
C ILE A 94 8.80 8.81 -12.58
N ALA A 95 7.71 8.11 -12.90
CA ALA A 95 7.37 7.80 -14.29
C ALA A 95 5.86 7.78 -14.50
N ARG A 96 5.44 8.36 -15.61
CA ARG A 96 4.09 8.23 -16.17
C ARG A 96 4.17 7.41 -17.44
N HIS A 97 3.48 6.29 -17.45
CA HIS A 97 3.30 5.46 -18.62
C HIS A 97 1.80 5.22 -18.81
N ARG A 98 1.38 4.89 -20.04
CA ARG A 98 -0.05 4.74 -20.38
C ARG A 98 -0.78 3.76 -19.45
N ARG A 99 -0.11 2.68 -19.05
CA ARG A 99 -0.70 1.53 -18.32
C ARG A 99 -0.33 1.47 -16.83
N PHE A 100 0.71 2.21 -16.44
CA PHE A 100 1.20 2.22 -15.06
C PHE A 100 1.89 3.55 -14.72
N MET A 101 2.02 3.81 -13.43
CA MET A 101 2.85 4.87 -12.88
C MET A 101 3.81 4.29 -11.86
N VAL A 102 4.99 4.91 -11.74
CA VAL A 102 5.91 4.66 -10.64
C VAL A 102 6.02 5.92 -9.82
N VAL A 103 5.79 5.79 -8.52
CA VAL A 103 5.88 6.89 -7.57
C VAL A 103 6.91 6.59 -6.51
N ASP A 104 7.55 7.64 -6.01
CA ASP A 104 8.47 7.60 -4.91
C ASP A 104 7.75 8.07 -3.64
N LYS A 105 7.47 7.12 -2.75
CA LYS A 105 6.65 7.34 -1.56
C LYS A 105 7.55 7.76 -0.40
N PRO A 106 7.24 8.87 0.32
CA PRO A 106 7.99 9.23 1.52
C PRO A 106 7.75 8.23 2.65
N HIS A 107 8.57 8.31 3.69
CA HIS A 107 8.26 7.69 4.98
C HIS A 107 6.90 8.18 5.50
N PHE A 108 6.27 7.38 6.36
CA PHE A 108 5.01 7.66 7.06
C PHE A 108 3.73 7.78 6.21
N LEU A 109 3.82 7.93 4.89
CA LEU A 109 2.66 7.90 3.99
C LEU A 109 2.27 6.44 3.71
N PRO A 110 1.04 5.99 4.02
CA PRO A 110 0.57 4.66 3.63
C PRO A 110 0.41 4.54 2.11
N THR A 111 0.69 3.35 1.58
CA THR A 111 0.50 3.05 0.15
C THR A 111 -0.99 3.02 -0.23
N SER A 112 -1.80 2.35 0.58
CA SER A 112 -3.24 2.15 0.36
C SER A 112 -4.00 2.28 1.68
N SER A 113 -5.34 2.37 1.61
CA SER A 113 -6.17 2.47 2.81
C SER A 113 -6.01 1.26 3.75
N ASN A 114 -6.04 1.52 5.04
CA ASN A 114 -6.02 0.51 6.11
C ASN A 114 -7.18 0.67 7.10
N GLY A 115 -8.23 1.42 6.72
CA GLY A 115 -9.38 1.73 7.56
C GLY A 115 -9.18 2.95 8.46
N ARG A 116 -8.01 3.13 9.07
CA ARG A 116 -7.67 4.32 9.89
C ARG A 116 -7.27 5.52 9.04
N LEU A 117 -6.56 5.26 7.94
CA LEU A 117 -6.18 6.25 6.94
C LEU A 117 -6.80 5.82 5.61
N VAL A 118 -7.57 6.72 5.01
CA VAL A 118 -8.34 6.50 3.79
C VAL A 118 -8.03 7.62 2.79
N ARG A 119 -8.05 8.88 3.22
CA ARG A 119 -7.71 10.07 2.43
C ARG A 119 -6.19 10.20 2.24
N ASN A 120 -5.44 10.10 3.32
CA ASN A 120 -4.00 10.35 3.32
C ASN A 120 -3.19 9.10 2.95
N THR A 121 -3.36 8.62 1.72
CA THR A 121 -2.61 7.49 1.15
C THR A 121 -2.11 7.81 -0.26
N VAL A 122 -1.05 7.15 -0.70
CA VAL A 122 -0.55 7.28 -2.08
C VAL A 122 -1.67 7.04 -3.08
N GLN A 123 -2.40 5.93 -2.94
CA GLN A 123 -3.48 5.58 -3.86
C GLN A 123 -4.55 6.68 -3.96
N THR A 124 -5.08 7.13 -2.83
CA THR A 124 -6.18 8.11 -2.82
C THR A 124 -5.73 9.45 -3.38
N ARG A 125 -4.54 9.92 -2.97
CA ARG A 125 -3.98 11.17 -3.47
C ARG A 125 -3.62 11.10 -4.95
N LEU A 126 -3.11 9.98 -5.45
CA LEU A 126 -2.78 9.78 -6.86
C LEU A 126 -4.03 9.74 -7.74
N ARG A 127 -5.11 9.10 -7.28
CA ARG A 127 -6.41 9.12 -7.97
C ARG A 127 -6.97 10.53 -8.14
N VAL A 128 -6.86 11.36 -7.10
CA VAL A 128 -7.34 12.75 -7.13
C VAL A 128 -6.43 13.60 -8.02
N ALA A 129 -5.11 13.50 -7.87
CA ALA A 129 -4.16 14.32 -8.62
C ALA A 129 -4.15 14.03 -10.12
N GLU A 130 -4.32 12.77 -10.51
CA GLU A 130 -4.32 12.34 -11.92
C GLU A 130 -5.74 12.23 -12.51
N ASP A 131 -6.77 12.65 -11.76
CA ASP A 131 -8.20 12.49 -12.11
C ASP A 131 -8.54 11.10 -12.67
N ASN A 132 -7.95 10.06 -12.05
CA ASN A 132 -8.05 8.69 -12.52
C ASN A 132 -8.50 7.76 -11.39
N PRO A 133 -9.79 7.38 -11.32
CA PRO A 133 -10.30 6.49 -10.28
C PRO A 133 -9.74 5.06 -10.37
N ASN A 134 -9.22 4.66 -11.53
CA ASN A 134 -8.76 3.30 -11.80
C ASN A 134 -7.37 3.00 -11.24
N ILE A 135 -6.69 3.99 -10.67
CA ILE A 135 -5.36 3.81 -10.09
C ILE A 135 -5.41 2.83 -8.90
N VAL A 136 -4.57 1.79 -8.97
CA VAL A 136 -4.42 0.78 -7.92
C VAL A 136 -2.94 0.44 -7.73
N PRO A 137 -2.39 0.47 -6.50
CA PRO A 137 -1.04 -0.03 -6.23
C PRO A 137 -0.92 -1.52 -6.56
N LEU A 138 0.11 -1.88 -7.33
CA LEU A 138 0.38 -3.27 -7.71
C LEU A 138 1.09 -4.06 -6.61
N HIS A 139 1.77 -3.34 -5.72
CA HIS A 139 2.33 -3.84 -4.47
C HIS A 139 2.23 -2.75 -3.39
N ARG A 140 2.57 -3.10 -2.16
CA ARG A 140 2.56 -2.16 -1.03
C ARG A 140 3.93 -2.08 -0.37
N LEU A 141 4.26 -0.88 0.09
CA LEU A 141 5.25 -0.64 1.12
C LEU A 141 4.54 -0.38 2.44
N ASP A 142 5.17 -0.79 3.55
CA ASP A 142 4.70 -0.43 4.89
C ASP A 142 4.69 1.10 5.03
N ARG A 143 3.85 1.60 5.95
CA ARG A 143 3.70 3.04 6.20
C ARG A 143 5.07 3.70 6.42
N LEU A 144 5.93 3.06 7.21
CA LEU A 144 7.25 3.59 7.57
C LEU A 144 8.30 3.44 6.46
N THR A 145 8.15 2.51 5.53
CA THR A 145 9.14 2.28 4.46
C THR A 145 8.97 3.29 3.34
N ALA A 146 10.02 4.02 2.98
CA ALA A 146 10.01 4.90 1.81
C ALA A 146 10.41 4.16 0.53
N GLY A 147 10.23 4.81 -0.61
CA GLY A 147 10.76 4.38 -1.90
C GLY A 147 9.68 4.04 -2.91
N LEU A 148 10.09 3.28 -3.93
CA LEU A 148 9.31 3.06 -5.13
C LEU A 148 8.04 2.23 -4.90
N VAL A 149 6.93 2.71 -5.45
CA VAL A 149 5.64 2.00 -5.56
C VAL A 149 5.16 2.06 -7.00
N MET A 150 4.84 0.90 -7.57
CA MET A 150 4.19 0.80 -8.87
C MET A 150 2.66 0.79 -8.72
N CYS A 151 1.97 1.58 -9.53
CA CYS A 151 0.51 1.64 -9.61
C CYS A 151 0.06 1.34 -11.04
N SER A 152 -0.92 0.45 -11.20
CA SER A 152 -1.64 0.29 -12.48
C SER A 152 -2.62 1.45 -12.64
N THR A 153 -2.68 2.01 -13.85
CA THR A 153 -3.61 3.10 -14.22
C THR A 153 -4.79 2.63 -15.06
N ASP A 154 -4.66 1.44 -15.67
CA ASP A 154 -5.60 0.88 -16.63
C ASP A 154 -6.19 -0.45 -16.10
N PRO A 155 -7.51 -0.57 -15.90
CA PRO A 155 -8.15 -1.81 -15.52
C PRO A 155 -7.91 -2.97 -16.49
N ALA A 156 -7.80 -2.70 -17.79
CA ALA A 156 -7.71 -3.72 -18.82
C ALA A 156 -6.40 -4.51 -18.73
N THR A 157 -5.30 -3.84 -18.36
CA THR A 157 -3.96 -4.46 -18.24
C THR A 157 -3.58 -4.78 -16.80
N ARG A 158 -4.44 -4.46 -15.82
CA ARG A 158 -4.12 -4.56 -14.39
C ARG A 158 -3.73 -5.97 -13.97
N ARG A 159 -4.39 -6.98 -14.53
CA ARG A 159 -4.10 -8.39 -14.22
C ARG A 159 -2.67 -8.74 -14.61
N ASP A 160 -2.24 -8.37 -15.81
CA ASP A 160 -0.92 -8.72 -16.34
C ASP A 160 0.21 -8.14 -15.47
N TYR A 161 0.08 -6.88 -15.03
CA TYR A 161 1.06 -6.29 -14.13
C TYR A 161 1.01 -6.86 -12.71
N HIS A 162 -0.16 -7.24 -12.18
CA HIS A 162 -0.23 -7.95 -10.90
C HIS A 162 0.46 -9.32 -10.96
N GLU A 163 0.33 -10.02 -12.09
CA GLU A 163 0.98 -11.31 -12.29
C GLU A 163 2.50 -11.20 -12.22
N LEU A 164 3.13 -10.09 -12.62
CA LEU A 164 4.57 -9.88 -12.43
C LEU A 164 4.98 -10.01 -10.96
N PHE A 165 4.20 -9.44 -10.02
CA PHE A 165 4.48 -9.54 -8.59
C PHE A 165 4.18 -10.93 -8.04
N ALA A 166 3.07 -11.54 -8.48
CA ALA A 166 2.69 -12.88 -8.06
C ALA A 166 3.73 -13.94 -8.48
N ARG A 167 4.26 -13.82 -9.70
CA ARG A 167 5.29 -14.70 -10.27
C ARG A 167 6.72 -14.29 -9.86
N ARG A 168 6.88 -13.27 -9.02
CA ARG A 168 8.20 -12.74 -8.58
C ARG A 168 9.10 -12.30 -9.74
N ALA A 169 8.50 -11.84 -10.84
CA ALA A 169 9.18 -11.34 -12.03
C ALA A 169 9.63 -9.86 -11.91
N VAL A 170 9.41 -9.24 -10.75
CA VAL A 170 9.88 -7.89 -10.42
C VAL A 170 11.07 -8.00 -9.48
N THR A 171 12.23 -7.53 -9.92
CA THR A 171 13.41 -7.39 -9.05
C THR A 171 13.28 -6.10 -8.25
N LYS A 172 13.38 -6.21 -6.93
CA LYS A 172 13.33 -5.07 -6.00
C LYS A 172 14.55 -5.09 -5.11
N THR A 173 15.17 -3.94 -4.97
CA THR A 173 16.34 -3.75 -4.10
C THR A 173 16.02 -2.71 -3.06
N TYR A 174 16.40 -3.02 -1.83
CA TYR A 174 16.18 -2.18 -0.66
C TYR A 174 17.51 -1.82 -0.04
N GLN A 175 17.60 -0.64 0.52
CA GLN A 175 18.71 -0.24 1.38
C GLN A 175 18.22 -0.06 2.81
N ALA A 176 19.05 -0.44 3.78
CA ALA A 176 18.76 -0.18 5.18
C ALA A 176 20.00 0.24 5.98
N ARG A 177 19.79 1.15 6.93
CA ARG A 177 20.80 1.48 7.94
C ARG A 177 20.50 0.76 9.25
N LEU A 178 21.48 0.05 9.77
CA LEU A 178 21.34 -0.82 10.93
C LEU A 178 21.91 -0.13 12.18
N VAL A 179 21.32 -0.41 13.35
CA VAL A 179 21.78 0.15 14.63
C VAL A 179 23.17 -0.32 15.06
N ARG A 180 23.69 -1.36 14.41
CA ARG A 180 25.03 -1.91 14.63
C ARG A 180 25.47 -2.70 13.38
N PRO A 181 26.78 -2.90 13.17
CA PRO A 181 27.26 -3.75 12.09
C PRO A 181 26.81 -5.21 12.22
N LEU A 182 26.74 -5.90 11.09
CA LEU A 182 26.61 -7.36 11.00
C LEU A 182 27.97 -7.93 10.55
N PRO A 183 28.82 -8.42 11.47
CA PRO A 183 30.18 -8.88 11.13
C PRO A 183 30.21 -10.00 10.08
N GLN A 184 29.17 -10.83 10.06
CA GLN A 184 29.01 -11.95 9.15
C GLN A 184 28.66 -11.56 7.70
N LEU A 185 28.30 -10.31 7.44
CA LEU A 185 28.00 -9.84 6.09
C LEU A 185 29.24 -9.24 5.43
N ASP A 186 29.41 -9.53 4.13
CA ASP A 186 30.37 -8.91 3.23
C ASP A 186 29.66 -8.36 1.98
N THR A 187 30.41 -7.98 0.94
CA THR A 187 29.86 -7.39 -0.30
C THR A 187 29.18 -8.41 -1.22
N THR A 188 29.18 -9.69 -0.87
CA THR A 188 28.51 -10.79 -1.57
C THR A 188 27.12 -11.00 -1.00
N PHE A 189 26.17 -11.40 -1.84
CA PHE A 189 24.83 -11.73 -1.36
C PHE A 189 24.83 -13.03 -0.57
N THR A 190 24.45 -12.93 0.70
CA THR A 190 24.03 -14.05 1.52
C THR A 190 22.54 -14.26 1.34
N GLU A 191 22.11 -15.48 1.09
CA GLU A 191 20.69 -15.84 1.06
C GLU A 191 20.26 -16.39 2.43
N LEU A 192 19.19 -15.84 3.00
CA LEU A 192 18.66 -16.24 4.29
C LEU A 192 17.21 -16.70 4.14
N VAL A 193 16.92 -17.90 4.65
CA VAL A 193 15.58 -18.48 4.70
C VAL A 193 15.10 -18.49 6.15
N LEU A 194 14.02 -17.77 6.46
CA LEU A 194 13.46 -17.68 7.81
C LEU A 194 11.99 -18.14 7.86
N PRO A 195 11.61 -18.98 8.83
CA PRO A 195 10.22 -19.32 9.10
C PRO A 195 9.53 -18.19 9.86
N MET A 196 8.74 -17.37 9.17
CA MET A 196 8.08 -16.20 9.75
C MET A 196 6.62 -16.48 10.14
N VAL A 197 6.22 -15.99 11.32
CA VAL A 197 4.85 -16.11 11.84
C VAL A 197 4.28 -14.73 12.13
N LYS A 198 3.07 -14.46 11.60
CA LYS A 198 2.31 -13.23 11.89
C LYS A 198 1.15 -13.55 12.84
N GLN A 199 1.32 -13.21 14.11
CA GLN A 199 0.25 -13.40 15.11
C GLN A 199 -0.89 -12.38 14.91
N PRO A 200 -2.17 -12.82 14.94
CA PRO A 200 -3.31 -11.91 14.93
C PRO A 200 -3.22 -10.89 16.07
N GLY A 201 -3.57 -9.62 15.79
CA GLY A 201 -3.54 -8.54 16.78
C GLY A 201 -2.15 -7.99 17.12
N SER A 202 -1.06 -8.74 16.87
CA SER A 202 0.31 -8.24 17.06
C SER A 202 0.76 -7.39 15.88
N ARG A 203 1.61 -6.38 16.12
CA ARG A 203 2.34 -5.66 15.06
C ARG A 203 3.62 -6.37 14.65
N GLN A 204 4.23 -7.11 15.57
CA GLN A 204 5.43 -7.88 15.32
C GLN A 204 5.13 -9.12 14.45
N VAL A 205 6.21 -9.63 13.87
CA VAL A 205 6.35 -10.89 13.17
C VAL A 205 7.55 -11.56 13.84
N THR A 206 7.41 -12.82 14.18
CA THR A 206 8.44 -13.59 14.86
C THR A 206 9.05 -14.63 13.91
N VAL A 207 10.27 -15.04 14.21
CA VAL A 207 10.95 -16.14 13.50
C VAL A 207 10.86 -17.36 14.40
N GLN A 208 10.04 -18.33 14.01
CA GLN A 208 9.73 -19.51 14.82
C GLN A 208 9.43 -20.68 13.88
N ASP A 209 10.04 -21.83 14.14
CA ASP A 209 9.78 -23.05 13.39
C ASP A 209 8.49 -23.70 13.90
N THR A 210 7.38 -23.40 13.24
CA THR A 210 6.04 -23.89 13.60
C THR A 210 5.27 -24.27 12.35
N ALA A 211 4.24 -25.11 12.48
CA ALA A 211 3.36 -25.47 11.37
C ALA A 211 2.63 -24.27 10.73
N GLN A 212 2.53 -23.14 11.42
CA GLN A 212 1.93 -21.91 10.93
C GLN A 212 2.94 -20.97 10.25
N ALA A 213 4.22 -21.31 10.28
CA ALA A 213 5.27 -20.48 9.72
C ALA A 213 5.25 -20.49 8.20
N THR A 214 5.45 -19.31 7.60
CA THR A 214 5.69 -19.16 6.17
C THR A 214 7.18 -19.02 5.96
N LEU A 215 7.76 -19.88 5.12
CA LEU A 215 9.16 -19.74 4.72
C LEU A 215 9.34 -18.49 3.84
N THR A 216 10.27 -17.64 4.24
CA THR A 216 10.59 -16.40 3.54
C THR A 216 12.07 -16.39 3.17
N THR A 217 12.37 -15.90 1.97
CA THR A 217 13.73 -15.84 1.44
C THR A 217 14.12 -14.39 1.19
N THR A 218 15.24 -13.98 1.78
CA THR A 218 15.81 -12.64 1.61
C THR A 218 17.28 -12.77 1.30
N ARG A 219 17.76 -12.08 0.27
CA ARG A 219 19.19 -11.91 0.03
C ARG A 219 19.64 -10.60 0.63
N LEU A 220 20.81 -10.57 1.25
CA LEU A 220 21.38 -9.34 1.78
C LEU A 220 22.90 -9.32 1.63
N ARG A 221 23.43 -8.12 1.43
CA ARG A 221 24.88 -7.86 1.38
C ARG A 221 25.19 -6.53 2.02
N LEU A 222 26.43 -6.37 2.44
CA LEU A 222 26.98 -5.10 2.89
C LEU A 222 27.17 -4.14 1.70
N ILE A 223 26.76 -2.88 1.86
CA ILE A 223 27.18 -1.77 1.00
C ILE A 223 28.35 -1.03 1.64
N SER A 224 28.22 -0.65 2.91
CA SER A 224 29.26 0.06 3.65
C SER A 224 29.25 -0.30 5.14
N ARG A 225 30.44 -0.38 5.75
CA ARG A 225 30.65 -0.57 7.20
C ARG A 225 30.69 0.75 7.98
N ASP A 226 30.40 1.88 7.35
CA ASP A 226 30.29 3.17 8.04
C ASP A 226 29.33 3.07 9.23
N ASP A 227 29.41 4.02 10.16
CA ASP A 227 28.42 4.18 11.22
C ASP A 227 27.38 5.22 10.78
N PRO A 228 26.13 4.83 10.47
CA PRO A 228 25.53 3.50 10.64
C PRO A 228 25.69 2.60 9.40
N THR A 229 25.81 1.29 9.65
CA THR A 229 26.08 0.28 8.62
C THR A 229 24.98 0.26 7.58
N LEU A 230 25.36 0.32 6.31
CA LEU A 230 24.44 0.30 5.18
C LEU A 230 24.46 -1.07 4.51
N VAL A 231 23.28 -1.68 4.40
CA VAL A 231 23.09 -2.98 3.73
C VAL A 231 22.14 -2.85 2.56
N GLU A 232 22.36 -3.68 1.54
CA GLU A 232 21.41 -3.93 0.46
C GLU A 232 20.64 -5.21 0.74
N MET A 233 19.34 -5.21 0.45
CA MET A 233 18.46 -6.38 0.64
C MET A 233 17.57 -6.60 -0.58
N GLN A 234 17.32 -7.86 -0.90
CA GLN A 234 16.41 -8.30 -1.96
C GLN A 234 15.42 -9.31 -1.38
N PRO A 235 14.15 -8.91 -1.13
CA PRO A 235 13.12 -9.84 -0.71
C PRO A 235 12.68 -10.69 -1.90
N VAL A 236 13.08 -11.96 -1.91
CA VAL A 236 12.69 -12.94 -2.94
C VAL A 236 11.23 -13.35 -2.74
N THR A 237 10.82 -13.52 -1.48
CA THR A 237 9.40 -13.62 -1.09
C THR A 237 8.85 -12.28 -0.62
N GLY A 238 7.52 -12.16 -0.51
CA GLY A 238 6.88 -11.02 0.14
C GLY A 238 6.17 -11.47 1.42
N PHE A 239 6.59 -10.92 2.55
CA PHE A 239 5.93 -11.12 3.85
C PHE A 239 5.86 -9.80 4.62
N THR A 240 4.88 -9.68 5.52
CA THR A 240 4.71 -8.46 6.34
C THR A 240 5.98 -8.22 7.16
N HIS A 241 6.52 -7.01 7.14
CA HIS A 241 7.74 -6.63 7.86
C HIS A 241 8.98 -7.48 7.55
N GLN A 242 9.03 -8.24 6.45
CA GLN A 242 10.07 -9.25 6.19
C GLN A 242 11.50 -8.72 6.41
N LEU A 243 11.85 -7.58 5.80
CA LEU A 243 13.19 -7.01 5.91
C LEU A 243 13.52 -6.53 7.32
N ARG A 244 12.53 -5.96 8.02
CA ARG A 244 12.67 -5.49 9.41
C ARG A 244 12.95 -6.66 10.36
N VAL A 245 12.22 -7.76 10.18
CA VAL A 245 12.39 -9.01 10.95
C VAL A 245 13.74 -9.64 10.68
N VAL A 246 14.18 -9.68 9.41
CA VAL A 246 15.50 -10.21 9.04
C VAL A 246 16.61 -9.47 9.79
N CYS A 247 16.63 -8.14 9.70
CA CYS A 247 17.61 -7.31 10.40
C CYS A 247 17.56 -7.52 11.92
N HIS A 248 16.37 -7.57 12.51
CA HIS A 248 16.21 -7.84 13.93
C HIS A 248 16.69 -9.24 14.34
N HIS A 249 16.35 -10.28 13.57
CA HIS A 249 16.75 -11.66 13.81
C HIS A 249 18.27 -11.84 13.75
N LEU A 250 18.95 -11.13 12.84
CA LEU A 250 20.41 -11.09 12.76
C LEU A 250 21.06 -10.26 13.87
N GLY A 251 20.27 -9.69 14.80
CA GLY A 251 20.76 -8.92 15.93
C GLY A 251 21.06 -7.45 15.63
N ALA A 252 20.70 -6.94 14.46
CA ALA A 252 20.92 -5.54 14.07
C ALA A 252 19.65 -4.92 13.48
N PRO A 253 18.64 -4.57 14.31
CA PRO A 253 17.44 -3.88 13.87
C PRO A 253 17.72 -2.62 13.02
N ILE A 254 16.77 -2.26 12.17
CA ILE A 254 16.86 -1.06 11.34
C ILE A 254 16.69 0.19 12.23
N ILE A 255 17.47 1.23 11.97
CA ILE A 255 17.35 2.51 12.68
C ILE A 255 15.96 3.13 12.43
N GLY A 256 15.37 3.72 13.47
CA GLY A 256 14.03 4.32 13.38
C GLY A 256 12.88 3.31 13.38
N ASP A 257 13.16 2.02 13.61
CA ASP A 257 12.12 1.01 13.73
C ASP A 257 11.30 1.19 15.03
N ASP A 258 9.98 1.16 14.87
CA ASP A 258 8.98 1.36 15.94
C ASP A 258 8.37 0.05 16.45
N THR A 259 8.74 -1.08 15.85
CA THR A 259 8.18 -2.40 16.11
C THR A 259 9.26 -3.38 16.56
N TYR A 260 10.50 -3.21 16.10
CA TYR A 260 11.64 -4.05 16.47
C TYR A 260 12.77 -3.20 17.06
N PRO A 261 13.43 -3.66 18.14
CA PRO A 261 13.21 -4.92 18.83
C PRO A 261 11.98 -4.92 19.75
N ILE A 262 11.51 -3.73 20.15
CA ILE A 262 10.37 -3.55 21.05
C ILE A 262 9.30 -2.76 20.31
N ASP A 263 8.04 -3.18 20.44
CA ASP A 263 6.90 -2.45 19.90
C ASP A 263 6.65 -1.19 20.72
N LYS A 264 6.91 -0.03 20.11
CA LYS A 264 6.71 1.30 20.72
C LYS A 264 5.28 1.81 20.56
N GLY A 265 4.39 1.02 19.97
CA GLY A 265 3.01 1.42 19.66
C GLY A 265 2.91 2.24 18.36
N LEU A 266 1.70 2.29 17.80
CA LEU A 266 1.46 3.05 16.57
C LEU A 266 1.09 4.49 16.91
N ASN A 267 1.98 5.43 16.56
CA ASN A 267 1.65 6.85 16.53
C ASN A 267 1.50 7.33 15.08
N LEU A 268 0.29 7.81 14.71
CA LEU A 268 0.01 8.30 13.36
C LEU A 268 0.49 9.73 13.12
N ALA A 269 0.76 10.50 14.18
CA ALA A 269 1.18 11.89 14.13
C ALA A 269 2.70 12.08 14.37
N ASP A 270 3.43 11.01 14.69
CA ASP A 270 4.89 11.07 14.83
C ASP A 270 5.58 10.82 13.48
N PHE A 271 6.39 11.80 13.08
CA PHE A 271 7.19 11.82 11.86
C PHE A 271 8.69 12.00 12.15
N THR A 272 9.08 11.98 13.44
CA THR A 272 10.42 12.43 13.90
C THR A 272 11.52 11.40 13.67
N HIS A 273 11.18 10.12 13.68
CA HIS A 273 12.14 9.02 13.54
C HIS A 273 11.82 8.17 12.30
N PRO A 274 12.22 8.60 11.09
CA PRO A 274 11.98 7.82 9.88
C PRO A 274 12.73 6.49 9.95
N LEU A 275 12.02 5.40 9.66
CA LEU A 275 12.62 4.09 9.49
C LEU A 275 13.66 4.17 8.37
N GLN A 276 14.92 3.87 8.66
CA GLN A 276 16.00 3.89 7.69
C GLN A 276 15.96 2.66 6.77
N LEU A 277 14.83 2.45 6.08
CA LEU A 277 14.58 1.41 5.09
C LEU A 277 13.96 2.05 3.85
N LEU A 278 14.61 1.83 2.72
CA LEU A 278 14.28 2.47 1.44
C LEU A 278 14.14 1.41 0.34
N ALA A 279 13.01 1.39 -0.36
CA ALA A 279 12.82 0.63 -1.59
C ALA A 279 13.54 1.37 -2.74
N ALA A 280 14.81 1.04 -2.93
CA ALA A 280 15.76 1.81 -3.70
C ALA A 280 15.60 1.66 -5.21
N THR A 281 15.49 0.42 -5.71
CA THR A 281 15.30 0.18 -7.15
C THR A 281 14.24 -0.87 -7.42
N MET A 282 13.62 -0.76 -8.59
CA MET A 282 12.62 -1.69 -9.09
C MET A 282 12.83 -1.90 -10.59
N ALA A 283 12.97 -3.15 -11.00
CA ALA A 283 13.14 -3.52 -12.40
C ALA A 283 12.19 -4.65 -12.79
N PHE A 284 11.64 -4.58 -14.01
CA PHE A 284 10.75 -5.59 -14.56
C PHE A 284 10.75 -5.54 -16.10
N THR A 285 10.24 -6.60 -16.72
CA THR A 285 9.93 -6.61 -18.15
C THR A 285 8.43 -6.40 -18.31
N ASP A 286 8.04 -5.44 -19.14
CA ASP A 286 6.63 -5.16 -19.44
C ASP A 286 5.98 -6.42 -20.03
N PRO A 287 4.85 -6.89 -19.46
CA PRO A 287 4.28 -8.17 -19.84
C PRO A 287 3.57 -8.12 -21.20
N LEU A 288 3.37 -6.94 -21.78
CA LEU A 288 2.60 -6.76 -23.02
C LEU A 288 3.48 -6.45 -24.23
N ASP A 289 4.59 -5.75 -24.05
CA ASP A 289 5.50 -5.37 -25.14
C ASP A 289 6.95 -5.83 -24.96
N GLY A 290 7.30 -6.42 -23.80
CA GLY A 290 8.64 -6.94 -23.54
C GLY A 290 9.70 -5.89 -23.22
N HIS A 291 9.35 -4.60 -23.10
CA HIS A 291 10.30 -3.56 -22.75
C HIS A 291 10.83 -3.74 -21.33
N LYS A 292 12.14 -3.58 -21.13
CA LYS A 292 12.78 -3.68 -19.81
C LYS A 292 12.80 -2.32 -19.14
N TYR A 293 12.11 -2.20 -18.02
CA TYR A 293 12.11 -1.00 -17.18
C TYR A 293 13.00 -1.18 -15.96
N CYS A 294 13.72 -0.11 -15.59
CA CYS A 294 14.45 0.00 -14.34
C CYS A 294 14.23 1.41 -13.78
N PHE A 295 13.83 1.49 -12.52
CA PHE A 295 13.59 2.74 -11.81
C PHE A 295 14.40 2.78 -10.53
N ALA A 296 14.87 3.97 -10.16
CA ALA A 296 15.53 4.25 -8.90
C ALA A 296 14.77 5.35 -8.14
N THR A 297 14.77 5.25 -6.81
CA THR A 297 14.27 6.31 -5.92
C THR A 297 15.12 7.56 -6.02
N LEU A 298 14.49 8.72 -5.81
CA LEU A 298 15.15 10.02 -5.64
C LEU A 298 15.48 10.31 -4.16
N GLN A 299 15.01 9.46 -3.24
CA GLN A 299 15.26 9.60 -1.81
C GLN A 299 16.60 8.97 -1.42
N SER A 300 17.15 9.43 -0.29
CA SER A 300 18.34 8.87 0.32
C SER A 300 18.09 8.61 1.81
N LEU A 301 18.68 7.54 2.34
CA LEU A 301 18.69 7.32 3.79
C LEU A 301 19.57 8.37 4.47
N GLN A 302 19.13 8.88 5.61
CA GLN A 302 19.87 9.86 6.38
C GLN A 302 21.19 9.25 6.85
N SER A 303 22.32 9.94 6.65
CA SER A 303 23.55 9.62 7.38
C SER A 303 23.31 9.85 8.88
N ALA A 304 24.12 9.23 9.75
CA ALA A 304 24.12 9.68 11.16
C ALA A 304 24.33 11.20 11.20
N ALA A 305 23.59 11.86 12.09
CA ALA A 305 23.95 13.21 12.48
C ALA A 305 25.36 13.16 13.08
N SER A 306 26.27 13.94 12.50
CA SER A 306 27.59 14.20 13.08
C SER A 306 27.45 14.96 14.39
#